data_AF-A0A4R1WRE3-F1
#
_entry.id   AF-A0A4R1WRE3-F1
#
_cell.length_a   1.000
_cell.length_b   1.000
_cell.length_c   1.000
_cell.angle_alpha   90.00
_cell.angle_beta   90.00
_cell.angle_gamma   90.00
#
_symmetry.space_group_name_H-M   'P 1'
#
loop_
_entity.id
_entity.type
_entity.pdbx_description
1 polymer ?
#
loop_
_entity_poly.entity_id
_entity_poly.type
_entity_poly.pdbx_seq_one_letter_code
_entity_poly.pdbx_strand_id
1 'polypeptide(L)'
;MRPSPLDARPSTNSKVNPPGALKRAEEPESTYRDRMAISKGSRGETFLAWVIGGGAAIALLTLTRRSWDACQVDIGKVANGPTLLYVGLPVAVVVNVALFTLVYRLTRGGKGFFSPLLAAAIAITIADLALYSWAGTPASSPGICPGNVPPWWPTWIPT
;
A
#
# COMPACT_ATOMS: atom_id res chain seq x y z
N MET A 1 77.09 37.69 12.44
CA MET A 1 76.66 38.39 11.21
C MET A 1 77.20 37.64 9.99
N ARG A 2 76.33 36.97 9.25
CA ARG A 2 76.54 36.44 7.88
C ARG A 2 75.17 36.45 7.19
N PRO A 3 75.04 36.96 5.95
CA PRO A 3 73.75 37.22 5.33
C PRO A 3 73.16 35.98 4.64
N SER A 4 71.83 35.91 4.57
CA SER A 4 71.07 35.06 3.63
C SER A 4 70.87 35.83 2.31
N PRO A 5 70.70 35.15 1.17
CA PRO A 5 69.46 35.36 0.43
C PRO A 5 68.91 34.13 -0.33
N LEU A 6 67.58 34.09 -0.40
CA LEU A 6 66.75 33.29 -1.28
C LEU A 6 66.81 33.79 -2.75
N ASP A 7 66.34 32.91 -3.64
CA ASP A 7 65.81 33.11 -5.00
C ASP A 7 66.74 33.06 -6.22
N ALA A 8 66.62 31.94 -6.98
CA ALA A 8 66.44 31.92 -8.44
C ALA A 8 66.07 30.50 -8.96
N ARG A 9 64.78 30.28 -9.30
CA ARG A 9 64.32 29.30 -10.33
C ARG A 9 64.51 29.93 -11.74
N PRO A 10 64.20 29.30 -12.92
CA PRO A 10 63.70 27.94 -13.25
C PRO A 10 64.43 27.27 -14.45
N SER A 11 64.13 26.00 -14.78
CA SER A 11 63.89 25.52 -16.18
C SER A 11 63.78 23.99 -16.29
N THR A 12 62.65 23.55 -16.85
CA THR A 12 62.37 22.38 -17.69
C THR A 12 62.80 20.96 -17.25
N ASN A 13 61.80 20.12 -16.93
CA ASN A 13 61.50 18.99 -17.82
C ASN A 13 60.08 18.44 -17.57
N SER A 14 59.27 18.62 -18.60
CA SER A 14 57.96 18.02 -18.78
C SER A 14 58.11 16.49 -18.89
N LYS A 15 57.55 15.73 -17.94
CA LYS A 15 57.15 14.35 -18.22
C LYS A 15 55.65 14.33 -18.43
N VAL A 16 55.31 14.45 -19.71
CA VAL A 16 54.05 14.04 -20.32
C VAL A 16 53.67 12.66 -19.79
N ASN A 17 52.55 12.56 -19.08
CA ASN A 17 51.92 11.27 -18.78
C ASN A 17 51.23 10.77 -20.06
N PRO A 18 51.44 9.50 -20.47
CA PRO A 18 50.81 8.95 -21.66
C PRO A 18 49.29 8.79 -21.48
N PRO A 19 48.49 9.02 -22.55
CA PRO A 19 47.05 8.85 -22.52
C PRO A 19 46.67 7.39 -22.77
N GLY A 20 45.69 6.90 -22.03
CA GLY A 20 44.90 5.73 -22.45
C GLY A 20 45.50 4.36 -22.15
N ALA A 21 45.30 3.89 -20.92
CA ALA A 21 45.09 2.48 -20.66
C ALA A 21 43.94 2.34 -19.64
N LEU A 22 42.72 2.55 -20.16
CA LEU A 22 41.45 2.00 -19.72
C LEU A 22 41.51 1.15 -18.44
N LYS A 23 41.47 1.82 -17.28
CA LYS A 23 40.98 1.18 -16.06
C LYS A 23 39.48 1.05 -16.24
N ARG A 24 39.09 -0.11 -16.75
CA ARG A 24 37.73 -0.62 -16.90
C ARG A 24 36.86 -0.07 -15.78
N ALA A 25 35.83 0.69 -16.16
CA ALA A 25 34.75 1.08 -15.29
C ALA A 25 34.15 -0.20 -14.70
N GLU A 26 34.51 -0.51 -13.46
CA GLU A 26 33.73 -1.43 -12.64
C GLU A 26 32.46 -0.68 -12.25
N GLU A 27 31.35 -1.21 -12.75
CA GLU A 27 30.01 -0.66 -12.70
C GLU A 27 29.50 -0.36 -11.27
N PRO A 28 28.51 0.53 -11.16
CA PRO A 28 27.82 0.89 -9.92
C PRO A 28 26.81 -0.19 -9.48
N GLU A 29 27.18 -1.48 -9.45
CA GLU A 29 26.24 -2.57 -9.11
C GLU A 29 25.78 -2.48 -7.64
N SER A 30 26.64 -1.99 -6.74
CA SER A 30 26.34 -1.83 -5.32
C SER A 30 25.21 -0.81 -5.07
N THR A 31 25.27 0.33 -5.74
CA THR A 31 24.29 1.41 -5.54
C THR A 31 22.91 1.06 -6.08
N TYR A 32 22.82 0.16 -7.07
CA TYR A 32 21.56 -0.27 -7.65
C TYR A 32 20.82 -1.28 -6.74
N ARG A 33 21.54 -2.23 -6.12
CA ARG A 33 20.95 -3.15 -5.13
C ARG A 33 20.46 -2.44 -3.87
N ASP A 34 21.17 -1.39 -3.43
CA ASP A 34 20.74 -0.61 -2.26
C ASP A 34 19.49 0.23 -2.51
N ARG A 35 19.25 0.71 -3.74
CA ARG A 35 17.98 1.41 -4.07
C ARG A 35 16.79 0.46 -4.25
N MET A 36 17.04 -0.84 -4.40
CA MET A 36 16.01 -1.89 -4.48
C MET A 36 15.82 -2.63 -3.17
N ALA A 37 16.47 -2.21 -2.09
CA ALA A 37 16.13 -2.64 -0.75
C ALA A 37 14.74 -2.08 -0.41
N ILE A 38 13.70 -2.79 -0.87
CA ILE A 38 12.35 -2.70 -0.33
C ILE A 38 12.54 -2.81 1.18
N SER A 39 12.36 -1.69 1.88
CA SER A 39 12.46 -1.63 3.33
C SER A 39 11.70 -2.81 3.90
N LYS A 40 12.43 -3.74 4.53
CA LYS A 40 11.85 -4.96 5.07
C LYS A 40 10.90 -4.49 6.18
N GLY A 41 9.60 -4.59 5.91
CA GLY A 41 8.57 -4.14 6.84
C GLY A 41 8.86 -4.67 8.24
N SER A 42 8.85 -3.78 9.24
CA SER A 42 9.01 -4.19 10.63
C SER A 42 7.92 -5.21 10.99
N ARG A 43 8.26 -6.23 11.77
CA ARG A 43 7.27 -7.23 12.26
C ARG A 43 6.03 -6.57 12.88
N GLY A 44 6.22 -5.42 13.53
CA GLY A 44 5.11 -4.65 14.10
C GLY A 44 4.18 -4.05 13.04
N GLU A 45 4.71 -3.60 11.90
CA GLU A 45 3.91 -3.08 10.79
C GLU A 45 3.10 -4.19 10.12
N THR A 46 3.70 -5.35 9.89
CA THR A 46 3.00 -6.52 9.34
C THR A 46 1.88 -6.97 10.28
N PHE A 47 2.15 -7.02 11.59
CA PHE A 47 1.12 -7.34 12.58
C PHE A 47 -0.03 -6.32 12.55
N LEU A 48 0.29 -5.02 12.53
CA LEU A 48 -0.72 -3.95 12.48
C LEU A 48 -1.58 -4.04 11.22
N ALA A 49 -0.95 -4.32 10.07
CA ALA A 49 -1.65 -4.49 8.80
C ALA A 49 -2.64 -5.66 8.84
N TRP A 50 -2.26 -6.79 9.44
CA TRP A 50 -3.15 -7.94 9.62
C TRP A 50 -4.29 -7.67 10.59
N VAL A 51 -4.02 -7.00 11.72
CA VAL A 51 -5.06 -6.70 12.71
C VAL A 51 -6.08 -5.72 12.14
N ILE A 52 -5.61 -4.61 11.55
CA ILE A 52 -6.49 -3.57 11.03
C ILE A 52 -7.16 -4.02 9.73
N GLY A 53 -6.37 -4.52 8.77
CA GLY A 53 -6.90 -4.96 7.48
C GLY A 53 -7.79 -6.21 7.59
N GLY A 54 -7.38 -7.18 8.41
CA GLY A 54 -8.18 -8.38 8.68
C GLY A 54 -9.45 -8.07 9.48
N GLY A 55 -9.36 -7.20 10.49
CA GLY A 55 -10.53 -6.73 11.23
C GLY A 55 -11.54 -6.00 10.34
N ALA A 56 -11.07 -5.10 9.47
CA ALA A 56 -11.90 -4.40 8.50
C ALA A 56 -12.57 -5.37 7.52
N ALA A 57 -11.85 -6.37 7.01
CA ALA A 57 -12.42 -7.40 6.14
C ALA A 57 -13.57 -8.16 6.82
N ILE A 58 -13.42 -8.57 8.08
CA ILE A 58 -14.48 -9.24 8.84
C ILE A 58 -15.68 -8.32 9.04
N ALA A 59 -15.44 -7.03 9.32
CA ALA A 59 -16.50 -6.03 9.46
C ALA A 59 -17.28 -5.87 8.15
N LEU A 60 -16.59 -5.74 7.01
CA LEU A 60 -17.19 -5.68 5.68
C LEU A 60 -18.05 -6.91 5.38
N LEU A 61 -17.55 -8.11 5.68
CA LEU A 61 -18.30 -9.35 5.48
C LEU A 61 -19.57 -9.40 6.33
N THR A 62 -19.46 -8.99 7.60
CA THR A 62 -20.60 -8.96 8.52
C THR A 62 -21.66 -7.97 8.05
N LEU A 63 -21.23 -6.79 7.59
CA LEU A 63 -22.12 -5.77 7.03
C LEU A 63 -22.84 -6.27 5.78
N THR A 64 -22.10 -6.88 4.85
CA THR A 64 -22.62 -7.47 3.60
C THR A 64 -23.59 -8.61 3.88
N ARG A 65 -23.25 -9.48 4.85
CA ARG A 65 -24.13 -10.57 5.24
C ARG A 65 -25.46 -10.04 5.78
N ARG A 66 -25.41 -9.05 6.66
CA ARG A 66 -26.59 -8.44 7.27
C ARG A 66 -27.47 -7.73 6.24
N SER A 67 -26.89 -7.09 5.23
CA SER A 67 -27.68 -6.46 4.16
C SER A 67 -28.35 -7.50 3.27
N TRP A 68 -27.64 -8.57 2.91
CA TRP A 68 -28.23 -9.67 2.15
C TRP A 68 -29.34 -10.39 2.89
N ASP A 69 -29.19 -10.65 4.20
CA ASP A 69 -30.25 -11.26 5.02
C ASP A 69 -31.48 -10.34 5.13
N ALA A 70 -31.29 -9.02 5.20
CA ALA A 70 -32.37 -8.05 5.24
C ALA A 70 -33.10 -7.90 3.89
N CYS A 71 -32.37 -8.01 2.78
CA CYS A 71 -32.90 -7.78 1.44
C CYS A 71 -33.21 -9.07 0.65
N GLN A 72 -33.01 -10.24 1.26
CA GLN A 72 -33.21 -11.56 0.66
C GLN A 72 -32.52 -11.66 -0.71
N VAL A 73 -31.25 -11.24 -0.75
CA VAL A 73 -30.43 -11.32 -1.97
C VAL A 73 -29.99 -12.76 -2.15
N ASP A 74 -30.30 -13.37 -3.30
CA ASP A 74 -29.90 -14.74 -3.63
C ASP A 74 -28.93 -14.76 -4.81
N ILE A 75 -27.69 -15.16 -4.56
CA ILE A 75 -26.67 -15.33 -5.59
C ILE A 75 -26.77 -16.74 -6.18
N GLY A 76 -27.82 -16.97 -6.98
CA GLY A 76 -28.06 -18.25 -7.64
C GLY A 76 -28.50 -19.38 -6.69
N LYS A 77 -28.12 -20.64 -6.97
CA LYS A 77 -28.51 -21.83 -6.17
C LYS A 77 -27.62 -22.09 -4.95
N VAL A 78 -26.60 -21.27 -4.72
CA VAL A 78 -25.62 -21.45 -3.64
C VAL A 78 -25.93 -20.46 -2.53
N ALA A 79 -25.93 -20.96 -1.29
CA ALA A 79 -26.14 -20.12 -0.12
C ALA A 79 -25.14 -18.96 -0.09
N ASN A 80 -25.62 -17.78 0.29
CA ASN A 80 -24.84 -16.54 0.23
C ASN A 80 -23.63 -16.51 1.20
N GLY A 81 -23.68 -17.30 2.28
CA GLY A 81 -22.62 -17.39 3.28
C GLY A 81 -21.30 -17.96 2.73
N PRO A 82 -21.33 -19.13 2.07
CA PRO A 82 -20.17 -19.68 1.37
C PRO A 82 -19.48 -18.68 0.42
N THR A 83 -20.23 -17.96 -0.42
CA THR A 83 -19.65 -17.01 -1.37
C THR A 83 -18.90 -15.87 -0.67
N LEU A 84 -19.45 -15.34 0.43
CA LEU A 84 -18.75 -14.35 1.25
C LEU A 84 -17.47 -14.92 1.87
N LEU A 85 -17.47 -16.16 2.35
CA LEU A 85 -16.29 -16.76 2.99
C LEU A 85 -15.19 -17.14 1.99
N TYR A 86 -15.54 -17.68 0.83
CA TYR A 86 -14.57 -18.18 -0.15
C TYR A 86 -14.09 -17.13 -1.15
N VAL A 87 -14.90 -16.09 -1.41
CA VAL A 87 -14.56 -15.04 -2.36
C VAL A 87 -14.46 -13.69 -1.66
N GLY A 88 -15.47 -13.34 -0.86
CA GLY A 88 -15.51 -12.06 -0.14
C GLY A 88 -14.32 -11.89 0.83
N LEU A 89 -14.07 -12.87 1.70
CA LEU A 89 -13.04 -12.78 2.73
C LEU A 89 -11.63 -12.68 2.12
N PRO A 90 -11.22 -13.55 1.16
CA PRO A 90 -9.88 -13.42 0.57
C PRO A 90 -9.68 -12.09 -0.15
N VAL A 91 -10.68 -11.64 -0.91
CA VAL A 91 -10.60 -10.35 -1.64
C VAL A 91 -10.47 -9.19 -0.64
N ALA A 92 -11.36 -9.12 0.36
CA ALA A 92 -11.34 -8.05 1.35
C ALA A 92 -10.04 -8.01 2.15
N VAL A 93 -9.53 -9.17 2.59
CA VAL A 93 -8.27 -9.25 3.33
C VAL A 93 -7.10 -8.77 2.48
N VAL A 94 -6.97 -9.25 1.23
CA VAL A 94 -5.87 -8.87 0.35
C VAL A 94 -5.90 -7.38 0.06
N VAL A 95 -7.07 -6.84 -0.30
CA VAL A 95 -7.23 -5.40 -0.57
C VAL A 95 -6.86 -4.59 0.68
N ASN A 96 -7.46 -4.89 1.83
CA ASN A 96 -7.30 -4.06 3.02
C ASN A 96 -5.89 -4.13 3.61
N VAL A 97 -5.26 -5.31 3.63
CA VAL A 97 -3.86 -5.47 4.10
C VAL A 97 -2.88 -4.78 3.15
N ALA A 98 -3.07 -4.91 1.83
CA ALA A 98 -2.23 -4.25 0.84
C ALA A 98 -2.37 -2.72 0.91
N LEU A 99 -3.61 -2.22 0.97
CA LEU A 99 -3.91 -0.79 1.05
C LEU A 99 -3.36 -0.19 2.35
N PHE A 100 -3.56 -0.87 3.48
CA PHE A 100 -2.98 -0.46 4.75
C PHE A 100 -1.48 -0.31 4.62
N THR A 101 -0.80 -1.36 4.16
CA THR A 101 0.67 -1.39 4.06
C THR A 101 1.19 -0.30 3.14
N LEU A 102 0.54 -0.11 1.98
CA LEU A 102 0.92 0.90 1.01
C LEU A 102 0.73 2.32 1.58
N VAL A 103 -0.47 2.66 2.02
CA VAL A 103 -0.80 4.01 2.50
C VAL A 103 -0.02 4.34 3.76
N TYR A 104 0.07 3.40 4.69
CA TYR A 104 0.84 3.56 5.92
C TYR A 104 2.30 3.87 5.62
N ARG A 105 2.95 3.14 4.69
CA ARG A 105 4.34 3.42 4.30
C ARG A 105 4.52 4.76 3.62
N LEU A 106 3.63 5.12 2.70
CA LEU A 106 3.70 6.39 1.95
C LEU A 106 3.55 7.61 2.88
N THR A 107 2.78 7.48 3.94
CA THR A 107 2.47 8.58 4.86
C THR A 107 3.33 8.59 6.13
N ARG A 108 4.08 7.51 6.41
CA ARG A 108 4.95 7.36 7.59
C ARG A 108 6.10 8.37 7.67
N GLY A 109 6.51 8.93 6.54
CA GLY A 109 7.52 10.00 6.49
C GLY A 109 7.00 11.38 6.96
N GLY A 110 5.70 11.50 7.23
CA GLY A 110 5.05 12.73 7.69
C GLY A 110 5.20 13.01 9.19
N LYS A 111 4.74 14.19 9.60
CA LYS A 111 4.82 14.71 10.97
C LYS A 111 3.79 13.99 11.88
N GLY A 112 4.17 12.85 12.45
CA GLY A 112 3.44 12.17 13.54
C GLY A 112 2.88 10.78 13.20
N PHE A 113 2.83 9.90 14.22
CA PHE A 113 2.43 8.48 14.10
C PHE A 113 0.92 8.27 13.82
N PHE A 114 0.06 9.20 14.21
CA PHE A 114 -1.39 9.09 13.99
C PHE A 114 -1.83 9.42 12.57
N SER A 115 -1.10 10.30 11.88
CA SER A 115 -1.39 10.68 10.49
C SER A 115 -1.42 9.49 9.52
N PRO A 116 -0.42 8.57 9.52
CA PRO A 116 -0.44 7.42 8.62
C PRO A 116 -1.51 6.39 8.95
N LEU A 117 -1.85 6.23 10.23
CA LEU A 117 -2.96 5.37 10.66
C LEU A 117 -4.30 5.89 10.16
N LEU A 118 -4.56 7.18 10.31
CA LEU A 118 -5.79 7.81 9.87
C LEU A 118 -5.92 7.74 8.34
N ALA A 119 -4.86 8.04 7.60
CA ALA A 119 -4.86 7.96 6.15
C ALA A 119 -5.14 6.53 5.66
N ALA A 120 -4.51 5.52 6.27
CA ALA A 120 -4.73 4.12 5.93
C ALA A 120 -6.17 3.68 6.27
N ALA A 121 -6.71 4.09 7.41
CA ALA A 121 -8.08 3.78 7.81
C ALA A 121 -9.11 4.38 6.84
N ILE A 122 -8.92 5.63 6.42
CA ILE A 122 -9.79 6.29 5.42
C ILE A 122 -9.72 5.54 4.08
N ALA A 123 -8.52 5.19 3.61
CA ALA A 123 -8.36 4.46 2.37
C ALA A 123 -9.08 3.09 2.40
N ILE A 124 -8.94 2.35 3.49
CA ILE A 124 -9.66 1.08 3.71
C ILE A 124 -11.17 1.31 3.69
N THR A 125 -11.66 2.33 4.39
CA THR A 125 -13.09 2.63 4.47
C THR A 125 -13.69 2.90 3.09
N ILE A 126 -12.97 3.64 2.23
CA ILE A 126 -13.38 3.90 0.85
C ILE A 126 -13.37 2.62 0.01
N ALA A 127 -12.33 1.80 0.15
CA ALA A 127 -12.24 0.52 -0.56
C ALA A 127 -13.34 -0.46 -0.12
N ASP A 128 -13.63 -0.54 1.17
CA ASP A 128 -14.71 -1.37 1.73
C ASP A 128 -16.07 -0.89 1.24
N LEU A 129 -16.30 0.42 1.13
CA LEU A 129 -17.55 0.94 0.56
C LEU A 129 -17.70 0.55 -0.92
N ALA A 130 -16.61 0.60 -1.70
CA ALA A 130 -16.61 0.17 -3.09
C ALA A 130 -16.78 -1.36 -3.24
N LEU A 131 -16.18 -2.15 -2.35
CA LEU A 131 -16.37 -3.60 -2.32
C LEU A 131 -17.79 -3.97 -1.90
N TYR A 132 -18.34 -3.25 -0.93
CA TYR A 132 -19.72 -3.41 -0.48
C TYR A 132 -20.70 -3.07 -1.60
N SER A 133 -20.51 -1.96 -2.32
CA SER A 133 -21.37 -1.62 -3.45
C SER A 133 -21.23 -2.63 -4.59
N TRP A 134 -20.03 -3.14 -4.86
CA TRP A 134 -19.85 -4.22 -5.82
C TRP A 134 -20.57 -5.51 -5.41
N ALA A 135 -20.44 -5.94 -4.15
CA ALA A 135 -21.07 -7.16 -3.63
C ALA A 135 -22.58 -7.02 -3.40
N GLY A 136 -23.06 -5.82 -3.08
CA GLY A 136 -24.47 -5.48 -2.90
C GLY A 136 -25.26 -5.43 -4.20
N THR A 137 -24.61 -5.46 -5.36
CA THR A 137 -25.26 -5.24 -6.67
C THR A 137 -25.21 -6.48 -7.57
N PRO A 138 -25.75 -7.67 -7.20
CA PRO A 138 -26.26 -8.53 -8.23
C PRO A 138 -27.52 -7.85 -8.79
N ALA A 139 -27.35 -7.02 -9.83
CA ALA A 139 -28.43 -6.35 -10.58
C ALA A 139 -29.48 -7.33 -11.14
N SER A 140 -29.20 -8.63 -11.05
CA SER A 140 -30.01 -9.76 -11.51
C SER A 140 -30.75 -10.50 -10.39
N SER A 141 -30.51 -10.21 -9.10
CA SER A 141 -31.23 -10.86 -8.00
C SER A 141 -32.56 -10.15 -7.76
N PRO A 142 -33.70 -10.88 -7.69
CA PRO A 142 -35.01 -10.30 -7.36
C PRO A 142 -35.10 -10.04 -5.84
N GLY A 143 -34.24 -9.16 -5.33
CA GLY A 143 -34.25 -8.75 -3.93
C GLY A 143 -35.51 -7.94 -3.60
N ILE A 144 -35.92 -7.96 -2.32
CA ILE A 144 -37.09 -7.22 -1.82
C ILE A 144 -36.76 -5.71 -1.69
N CYS A 145 -35.48 -5.36 -1.58
CA CYS A 145 -35.02 -3.99 -1.46
C CYS A 145 -34.68 -3.36 -2.84
N PRO A 146 -35.13 -2.14 -3.14
CA PRO A 146 -34.67 -1.42 -4.32
C PRO A 146 -33.15 -1.21 -4.24
N GLY A 147 -32.43 -1.65 -5.28
CA GLY A 147 -30.98 -1.58 -5.32
C GLY A 147 -30.25 -2.42 -4.25
N ASN A 148 -30.93 -3.40 -3.61
CA ASN A 148 -30.40 -4.21 -2.50
C ASN A 148 -29.91 -3.39 -1.29
N VAL A 149 -30.45 -2.18 -1.11
CA VAL A 149 -30.12 -1.30 0.00
C VAL A 149 -31.05 -1.60 1.18
N PRO A 150 -30.53 -2.03 2.34
CA PRO A 150 -31.37 -2.35 3.47
C PRO A 150 -31.99 -1.10 4.11
N PRO A 151 -33.14 -1.21 4.78
CA PRO A 151 -33.85 -0.05 5.37
C PRO A 151 -33.09 0.64 6.50
N TRP A 152 -32.08 -0.03 7.08
CA TRP A 152 -31.19 0.56 8.07
C TRP A 152 -30.01 1.34 7.45
N TRP A 153 -29.85 1.31 6.13
CA TRP A 153 -28.75 1.98 5.46
C TRP A 153 -28.87 3.50 5.62
N PRO A 154 -27.78 4.21 5.94
CA PRO A 154 -27.83 5.65 6.10
C PRO A 154 -28.15 6.36 4.78
N THR A 155 -29.05 7.33 4.81
CA THR A 155 -29.52 8.07 3.61
C THR A 155 -28.48 9.01 3.01
N TRP A 156 -27.41 9.31 3.73
CA TRP A 156 -26.34 10.23 3.28
C TRP A 156 -25.20 9.52 2.54
N ILE A 157 -25.20 8.18 2.48
CA ILE A 157 -24.20 7.41 1.73
C ILE A 157 -24.73 7.18 0.31
N PRO A 158 -23.96 7.52 -0.74
CA PRO A 158 -24.37 7.26 -2.12
C PRO A 158 -24.52 5.76 -2.38
N THR A 159 -25.59 5.38 -3.09
CA THR A 159 -25.91 4.00 -3.51
C THR A 159 -25.86 3.89 -5.02
#